data_AF-A0A1B1DXK3-F1
#
_entry.id   AF-A0A1B1DXK3-F1
#
_cell.length_a   1.000
_cell.length_b   1.000
_cell.length_c   1.000
_cell.angle_alpha   90.00
_cell.angle_beta   90.00
_cell.angle_gamma   90.00
#
_symmetry.space_group_name_H-M   'P 1'
#
loop_
_entity.id
_entity.type
_entity.pdbx_description
1 polymer ?
#
loop_
_entity_poly.entity_id
_entity_poly.type
_entity_poly.pdbx_seq_one_letter_code
_entity_poly.pdbx_strand_id
1 'polypeptide(L)'
;MSIKVRRNGVHNVLKNVKYIYENNREISTSRIYKDRKEKVVILGSGWGGIHFFINIDFKKYDVTLISPRSYFTFTPLLPCVCSGTLSAKVCTENISTFLKKKGSSGKYLQLECTDIVPEERKVICRDNQNNEVKIGYDYLVISVGAKTNSFNIKGVDKHAFFVKDVDGVINIRKKFLDVLNICSTDRISDEEKKKLLHVVVVGGGPTGVEVAGEFADFINKDVKRKYKNIFPFISVSIIEGGKNLLPTFTQNISDFTKRTFHTANINVLTNYYVKEVDEDTVCVQSSIDEKKKQIPYGLLIWASGLAQTPLITNFLKKIPEQVNNRILNVNGHLAVIGIKEQNIYAIGDCKQIQPLQLHDHLNEVLDHFNSCSTNFSSDLLKSKASELSKKFPQVSQSKWDYKKNKKAQMDKHQFFEYLKQIDQNYKSPIPTAQNAKQEAYFLSNIFNTLMEKKADGNHFPSFVEKWKGSIAYIGNHQVVAHLPFLEITGGLFSFTFWKMVYIQLLLTWRSRFAFIMDFLRIKFFGRPFTK
;
A
#
# COMPACT_ATOMS: atom_id res chain seq x y z
N MET A 1 39.98 -5.17 57.58
CA MET A 1 39.34 -4.83 58.87
C MET A 1 38.29 -5.90 59.14
N SER A 2 38.41 -6.56 60.30
CA SER A 2 37.56 -7.65 60.83
C SER A 2 36.10 -7.18 60.99
N ILE A 3 35.05 -8.02 60.93
CA ILE A 3 34.46 -8.71 62.10
C ILE A 3 33.26 -9.59 61.65
N LYS A 4 33.14 -10.77 62.26
CA LYS A 4 31.97 -11.69 62.28
C LYS A 4 30.80 -11.11 63.08
N VAL A 5 29.54 -11.44 62.72
CA VAL A 5 28.52 -11.85 63.71
C VAL A 5 27.57 -12.90 63.10
N ARG A 6 27.29 -13.95 63.88
CA ARG A 6 26.29 -15.02 63.66
C ARG A 6 25.40 -15.06 64.91
N ARG A 7 24.16 -15.58 64.77
CA ARG A 7 23.14 -15.94 65.80
C ARG A 7 22.30 -14.79 66.34
N ASN A 8 21.00 -14.91 66.63
CA ASN A 8 20.05 -16.02 66.63
C ASN A 8 18.63 -15.42 66.72
N GLY A 9 17.64 -16.14 66.20
CA GLY A 9 16.22 -15.92 66.48
C GLY A 9 15.48 -17.22 66.21
N VAL A 10 15.53 -18.13 67.18
CA VAL A 10 14.99 -19.49 67.13
C VAL A 10 13.58 -19.48 67.72
N HIS A 11 12.66 -20.16 67.01
CA HIS A 11 11.42 -20.78 67.48
C HIS A 11 10.25 -19.89 67.92
N ASN A 12 9.17 -19.98 67.12
CA ASN A 12 7.84 -20.52 67.45
C ASN A 12 6.86 -19.93 66.41
N VAL A 13 5.91 -20.63 65.78
CA VAL A 13 5.06 -21.72 66.25
C VAL A 13 4.19 -22.16 65.03
N LEU A 14 3.88 -23.47 64.93
CA LEU A 14 2.83 -24.12 64.10
C LEU A 14 3.09 -24.21 62.57
N LYS A 15 3.31 -25.38 61.93
CA LYS A 15 2.63 -26.69 62.03
C LYS A 15 1.11 -26.54 62.03
N ASN A 16 0.53 -26.60 60.82
CA ASN A 16 -0.87 -26.72 60.37
C ASN A 16 -1.02 -25.71 59.23
N VAL A 17 -0.92 -26.06 57.94
CA VAL A 17 -1.87 -26.89 57.21
C VAL A 17 -1.13 -27.62 56.07
N LYS A 18 -0.82 -28.89 56.32
CA LYS A 18 -0.51 -29.90 55.30
C LYS A 18 -1.76 -30.78 55.20
N TYR A 19 -2.83 -30.25 54.62
CA TYR A 19 -4.03 -30.95 54.17
C TYR A 19 -4.81 -29.97 53.29
N ILE A 20 -5.26 -30.40 52.11
CA ILE A 20 -5.79 -29.60 50.99
C ILE A 20 -4.70 -29.13 50.01
N TYR A 21 -4.10 -30.06 49.26
CA TYR A 21 -3.78 -29.85 47.83
C TYR A 21 -3.54 -31.19 47.10
N GLU A 22 -4.25 -32.23 47.52
CA GLU A 22 -4.34 -33.51 46.81
C GLU A 22 -5.81 -33.82 46.59
N ASN A 23 -6.39 -33.22 45.56
CA ASN A 23 -7.39 -33.89 44.72
C ASN A 23 -7.70 -33.04 43.49
N ASN A 24 -7.77 -33.72 42.35
CA ASN A 24 -8.24 -33.25 41.05
C ASN A 24 -7.34 -32.26 40.30
N ARG A 25 -6.13 -32.72 39.95
CA ARG A 25 -5.62 -32.44 38.61
C ARG A 25 -6.12 -33.53 37.68
N GLU A 26 -7.32 -33.34 37.15
CA GLU A 26 -7.51 -33.72 35.75
C GLU A 26 -6.40 -33.01 34.98
N ILE A 27 -5.46 -33.80 34.46
CA ILE A 27 -4.44 -33.33 33.55
C ILE A 27 -5.21 -32.85 32.33
N SER A 28 -5.52 -31.56 32.30
CA SER A 28 -6.10 -30.93 31.13
C SER A 28 -5.11 -31.14 30.00
N THR A 29 -5.52 -31.91 29.01
CA THR A 29 -4.83 -32.17 27.74
C THR A 29 -4.38 -30.89 27.01
N SER A 30 -4.81 -29.71 27.48
CA SER A 30 -4.40 -28.38 27.01
C SER A 30 -2.94 -27.98 27.31
N ARG A 31 -2.26 -28.59 28.30
CA ARG A 31 -0.85 -28.22 28.60
C ARG A 31 0.18 -28.89 27.67
N ILE A 32 -0.15 -30.04 27.08
CA ILE A 32 0.78 -30.82 26.24
C ILE A 32 0.94 -30.20 24.84
N TYR A 33 0.03 -29.34 24.40
CA TYR A 33 0.07 -28.70 23.07
C TYR A 33 0.87 -27.39 23.00
N LYS A 34 1.43 -26.89 24.11
CA LYS A 34 2.05 -25.55 24.17
C LYS A 34 3.56 -25.48 23.86
N ASP A 35 4.17 -26.56 23.38
CA ASP A 35 5.60 -26.60 23.06
C ASP A 35 5.97 -26.16 21.63
N ARG A 36 4.99 -26.08 20.71
CA ARG A 36 5.23 -25.57 19.35
C ARG A 36 4.76 -24.13 19.22
N LYS A 37 5.60 -23.27 18.63
CA LYS A 37 5.19 -21.91 18.23
C LYS A 37 4.10 -22.00 17.15
N GLU A 38 3.08 -21.18 17.26
CA GLU A 38 2.05 -21.06 16.22
C GLU A 38 2.67 -20.55 14.91
N LYS A 39 2.25 -21.15 13.80
CA LYS A 39 2.73 -20.83 12.46
C LYS A 39 1.98 -19.65 11.87
N VAL A 40 2.69 -18.57 11.57
CA VAL A 40 2.14 -17.40 10.87
C VAL A 40 2.70 -17.36 9.46
N VAL A 41 1.82 -17.58 8.48
CA VAL A 41 2.16 -17.51 7.06
C VAL A 41 1.73 -16.16 6.50
N ILE A 42 2.65 -15.47 5.83
CA ILE A 42 2.42 -14.17 5.21
C ILE A 42 2.55 -14.33 3.70
N LEU A 43 1.52 -13.94 2.95
CA LEU A 43 1.55 -13.96 1.49
C LEU A 43 1.89 -12.57 0.96
N GLY A 44 2.99 -12.44 0.22
CA GLY A 44 3.43 -11.21 -0.44
C GLY A 44 4.57 -10.49 0.30
N SER A 45 5.53 -10.00 -0.48
CA SER A 45 6.68 -9.20 -0.03
C SER A 45 6.52 -7.70 -0.33
N GLY A 46 5.28 -7.21 -0.40
CA GLY A 46 4.95 -5.79 -0.61
C GLY A 46 4.96 -4.97 0.68
N TRP A 47 4.42 -3.74 0.63
CA TRP A 47 4.34 -2.82 1.77
C TRP A 47 3.70 -3.45 3.01
N GLY A 48 2.55 -4.12 2.87
CA GLY A 48 1.90 -4.79 4.00
C GLY A 48 2.75 -5.93 4.57
N GLY A 49 3.07 -6.90 3.72
CA GLY A 49 3.78 -8.12 4.14
C GLY A 49 5.15 -7.88 4.74
N ILE A 50 5.98 -7.00 4.15
CA ILE A 50 7.32 -6.74 4.68
C ILE A 50 7.25 -6.01 6.03
N HIS A 51 6.36 -5.04 6.18
CA HIS A 51 6.24 -4.31 7.44
C HIS A 51 5.66 -5.21 8.54
N PHE A 52 4.73 -6.10 8.20
CA PHE A 52 4.21 -7.07 9.16
C PHE A 52 5.32 -8.03 9.58
N PHE A 53 6.05 -8.59 8.61
CA PHE A 53 7.18 -9.50 8.84
C PHE A 53 8.30 -8.84 9.66
N ILE A 54 8.60 -7.55 9.45
CA ILE A 54 9.63 -6.83 10.21
C ILE A 54 9.21 -6.63 11.68
N ASN A 55 7.92 -6.49 11.97
CA ASN A 55 7.44 -6.13 13.30
C ASN A 55 6.93 -7.28 14.16
N ILE A 56 6.50 -8.39 13.55
CA ILE A 56 6.05 -9.57 14.31
C ILE A 56 7.22 -10.20 15.09
N ASP A 57 6.92 -10.70 16.29
CA ASP A 57 7.90 -11.30 17.19
C ASP A 57 8.18 -12.77 16.83
N PHE A 58 9.36 -13.02 16.24
CA PHE A 58 9.86 -14.36 15.90
C PHE A 58 10.11 -15.25 17.12
N LYS A 59 10.15 -14.70 18.35
CA LYS A 59 10.19 -15.51 19.57
C LYS A 59 8.85 -16.14 19.88
N LYS A 60 7.74 -15.48 19.55
CA LYS A 60 6.38 -15.94 19.81
C LYS A 60 5.85 -16.87 18.72
N TYR A 61 6.19 -16.59 17.46
CA TYR A 61 5.62 -17.28 16.30
C TYR A 61 6.69 -17.92 15.40
N ASP A 62 6.33 -19.02 14.73
CA ASP A 62 7.08 -19.55 13.58
C ASP A 62 6.60 -18.83 12.31
N VAL A 63 7.33 -17.80 11.88
CA VAL A 63 6.88 -16.88 10.83
C VAL A 63 7.50 -17.23 9.49
N THR A 64 6.66 -17.47 8.48
CA THR A 64 7.08 -17.75 7.10
C THR A 64 6.49 -16.73 6.14
N LEU A 65 7.34 -15.99 5.42
CA LEU A 65 6.92 -15.12 4.32
C LEU A 65 7.02 -15.90 3.00
N ILE A 66 5.94 -15.89 2.22
CA ILE A 66 5.85 -16.54 0.90
C ILE A 66 5.63 -15.46 -0.15
N SER A 67 6.50 -15.38 -1.14
CA SER A 67 6.34 -14.45 -2.27
C SER A 67 7.22 -14.90 -3.45
N PRO A 68 6.74 -14.83 -4.70
CA PRO A 68 7.57 -15.14 -5.86
C PRO A 68 8.74 -14.14 -6.01
N ARG A 69 8.62 -12.97 -5.39
CA ARG A 69 9.62 -11.91 -5.40
C ARG A 69 10.46 -11.90 -4.13
N SER A 70 11.77 -12.11 -4.28
CA SER A 70 12.78 -12.21 -3.21
C SER A 70 13.25 -10.87 -2.63
N TYR A 71 12.60 -9.77 -3.04
CA TYR A 71 12.84 -8.43 -2.54
C TYR A 71 11.53 -7.67 -2.32
N PHE A 72 11.59 -6.70 -1.42
CA PHE A 72 10.60 -5.64 -1.28
C PHE A 72 10.88 -4.53 -2.30
N THR A 73 9.83 -3.92 -2.82
CA THR A 73 9.91 -2.77 -3.73
C THR A 73 9.38 -1.51 -3.07
N PHE A 74 10.23 -0.50 -2.92
CA PHE A 74 9.86 0.85 -2.50
C PHE A 74 9.20 1.58 -3.67
N THR A 75 7.92 1.28 -3.89
CA THR A 75 7.17 1.72 -5.08
C THR A 75 7.15 3.23 -5.37
N PRO A 76 7.17 4.16 -4.38
CA PRO A 76 7.13 5.59 -4.66
C PRO A 76 8.34 6.14 -5.43
N LEU A 77 9.46 5.41 -5.48
CA LEU A 77 10.67 5.85 -6.19
C LEU A 77 10.84 5.17 -7.56
N LEU A 78 9.90 4.31 -7.97
CA LEU A 78 9.94 3.67 -9.29
C LEU A 78 9.96 4.66 -10.47
N PRO A 79 9.21 5.79 -10.45
CA PRO A 79 9.31 6.79 -11.52
C PRO A 79 10.74 7.31 -11.74
N CYS A 80 11.51 7.49 -10.66
CA CYS A 80 12.91 7.92 -10.74
C CYS A 80 13.83 6.87 -11.40
N VAL A 81 13.44 5.59 -11.39
CA VAL A 81 14.20 4.52 -12.05
C VAL A 81 13.96 4.53 -13.56
N CYS A 82 12.75 4.89 -14.02
CA CYS A 82 12.42 5.02 -15.45
C CYS A 82 13.38 5.98 -16.18
N SER A 83 13.71 7.11 -15.55
CA SER A 83 14.64 8.10 -16.10
C SER A 83 16.11 7.82 -15.77
N GLY A 84 16.38 6.93 -14.80
CA GLY A 84 17.72 6.69 -14.26
C GLY A 84 18.19 7.76 -13.25
N THR A 85 17.27 8.58 -12.75
CA THR A 85 17.53 9.45 -11.59
C THR A 85 17.99 8.62 -10.40
N LEU A 86 17.25 7.57 -10.06
CA LEU A 86 17.66 6.61 -9.03
C LEU A 86 17.95 5.25 -9.64
N SER A 87 18.86 4.51 -9.02
CA SER A 87 19.12 3.11 -9.36
C SER A 87 18.06 2.19 -8.73
N ALA A 88 17.83 1.05 -9.37
CA ALA A 88 16.97 -0.01 -8.83
C ALA A 88 17.36 -0.45 -7.40
N LYS A 89 18.65 -0.33 -7.04
CA LYS A 89 19.18 -0.68 -5.71
C LYS A 89 18.64 0.18 -4.58
N VAL A 90 18.21 1.41 -4.88
CA VAL A 90 17.54 2.32 -3.93
C VAL A 90 16.10 1.88 -3.67
N CYS A 91 15.47 1.29 -4.68
CA CYS A 91 14.05 0.92 -4.66
C CYS A 91 13.81 -0.52 -4.21
N THR A 92 14.85 -1.29 -3.88
CA THR A 92 14.74 -2.71 -3.55
C THR A 92 15.37 -3.02 -2.21
N GLU A 93 14.82 -3.99 -1.47
CA GLU A 93 15.46 -4.58 -0.29
C GLU A 93 15.30 -6.10 -0.31
N ASN A 94 16.40 -6.85 -0.27
CA ASN A 94 16.34 -8.31 -0.24
C ASN A 94 15.66 -8.79 1.05
N ILE A 95 14.72 -9.72 0.94
CA ILE A 95 13.97 -10.25 2.09
C ILE A 95 14.90 -10.95 3.09
N SER A 96 15.99 -11.55 2.60
CA SER A 96 17.04 -12.17 3.42
C SER A 96 17.62 -11.23 4.49
N THR A 97 17.64 -9.91 4.22
CA THR A 97 18.10 -8.86 5.15
C THR A 97 17.28 -8.83 6.45
N PHE A 98 16.01 -9.27 6.41
CA PHE A 98 15.08 -9.14 7.53
C PHE A 98 14.78 -10.47 8.24
N LEU A 99 15.44 -11.57 7.85
CA LEU A 99 15.15 -12.91 8.38
C LEU A 99 15.59 -13.09 9.83
N LYS A 100 16.64 -12.39 10.29
CA LYS A 100 17.16 -12.54 11.65
C LYS A 100 16.90 -11.29 12.48
N LYS A 101 16.30 -11.46 13.67
CA LYS A 101 16.09 -10.38 14.65
C LYS A 101 16.25 -10.90 16.07
N LYS A 102 17.01 -10.16 16.90
CA LYS A 102 17.12 -10.40 18.36
C LYS A 102 17.34 -11.88 18.75
N GLY A 103 18.17 -12.60 17.99
CA GLY A 103 18.48 -14.02 18.21
C GLY A 103 17.43 -15.02 17.73
N SER A 104 16.43 -14.60 16.96
CA SER A 104 15.40 -15.47 16.36
C SER A 104 15.32 -15.26 14.85
N SER A 105 14.86 -16.29 14.14
CA SER A 105 14.81 -16.30 12.68
C SER A 105 13.40 -16.54 12.18
N GLY A 106 12.97 -15.75 11.20
CA GLY A 106 11.85 -16.05 10.33
C GLY A 106 12.32 -16.80 9.07
N LYS A 107 11.37 -17.28 8.28
CA LYS A 107 11.60 -18.00 7.02
C LYS A 107 11.09 -17.20 5.84
N TYR A 108 11.74 -17.37 4.69
CA TYR A 108 11.27 -16.88 3.41
C TYR A 108 11.25 -18.03 2.41
N LEU A 109 10.16 -18.17 1.67
CA LEU A 109 10.00 -19.13 0.59
C LEU A 109 9.67 -18.38 -0.70
N GLN A 110 10.48 -18.58 -1.72
CA GLN A 110 10.25 -18.01 -3.05
C GLN A 110 9.24 -18.86 -3.82
N LEU A 111 7.97 -18.68 -3.49
CA LEU A 111 6.85 -19.39 -4.11
C LEU A 111 5.72 -18.41 -4.42
N GLU A 112 4.95 -18.71 -5.46
CA GLU A 112 3.68 -18.03 -5.75
C GLU A 112 2.53 -18.81 -5.12
N CYS A 113 1.72 -18.16 -4.28
CA CYS A 113 0.51 -18.76 -3.76
C CYS A 113 -0.58 -18.74 -4.83
N THR A 114 -1.10 -19.92 -5.17
CA THR A 114 -2.11 -20.13 -6.21
C THR A 114 -3.49 -20.41 -5.65
N ASP A 115 -3.56 -20.94 -4.42
CA ASP A 115 -4.83 -21.25 -3.77
C ASP A 115 -4.75 -21.20 -2.24
N ILE A 116 -5.88 -20.88 -1.61
CA ILE A 116 -6.06 -20.88 -0.15
C ILE A 116 -7.15 -21.90 0.17
N VAL A 117 -6.89 -22.80 1.12
CA VAL A 117 -7.82 -23.85 1.55
C VAL A 117 -8.08 -23.69 3.06
N PRO A 118 -9.08 -22.86 3.45
CA PRO A 118 -9.32 -22.51 4.85
C PRO A 118 -9.63 -23.71 5.75
N GLU A 119 -10.44 -24.64 5.26
CA GLU A 119 -10.91 -25.84 5.98
C GLU A 119 -9.73 -26.73 6.43
N GLU A 120 -8.68 -26.79 5.60
CA GLU A 120 -7.47 -27.55 5.87
C GLU A 120 -6.33 -26.69 6.44
N ARG A 121 -6.57 -25.39 6.65
CA ARG A 121 -5.58 -24.39 7.11
C ARG A 121 -4.26 -24.47 6.36
N LYS A 122 -4.34 -24.53 5.02
CA LYS A 122 -3.16 -24.60 4.14
C LYS A 122 -3.27 -23.65 2.96
N VAL A 123 -2.12 -23.27 2.44
CA VAL A 123 -1.98 -22.61 1.14
C VAL A 123 -1.31 -23.55 0.15
N ILE A 124 -1.72 -23.48 -1.11
CA ILE A 124 -1.12 -24.20 -2.22
C ILE A 124 -0.29 -23.21 -3.02
N CYS A 125 1.01 -23.47 -3.09
CA CYS A 125 1.97 -22.60 -3.75
C CYS A 125 2.68 -23.34 -4.89
N ARG A 126 3.32 -22.59 -5.78
CA ARG A 126 4.20 -23.13 -6.82
C ARG A 126 5.56 -22.49 -6.77
N ASP A 127 6.60 -23.27 -7.02
CA ASP A 127 7.96 -22.77 -7.21
C ASP A 127 8.18 -22.30 -8.66
N ASN A 128 9.39 -21.81 -8.95
CA ASN A 128 9.76 -21.35 -10.30
C ASN A 128 9.81 -22.49 -11.34
N GLN A 129 9.78 -23.76 -10.91
CA GLN A 129 9.70 -24.95 -11.76
C GLN A 129 8.27 -25.47 -11.88
N ASN A 130 7.29 -24.72 -11.35
CA ASN A 130 5.87 -25.05 -11.34
C ASN A 130 5.52 -26.29 -10.49
N ASN A 131 6.40 -26.73 -9.58
CA ASN A 131 6.10 -27.79 -8.63
C ASN A 131 5.16 -27.29 -7.53
N GLU A 132 4.16 -28.09 -7.18
CA GLU A 132 3.22 -27.76 -6.12
C GLU A 132 3.82 -27.97 -4.72
N VAL A 133 3.66 -26.97 -3.86
CA VAL A 133 4.09 -26.99 -2.46
C VAL A 133 2.91 -26.63 -1.56
N LYS A 134 2.57 -27.51 -0.62
CA LYS A 134 1.50 -27.29 0.37
C LYS A 134 2.08 -26.82 1.69
N ILE A 135 1.58 -25.69 2.21
CA ILE A 135 2.11 -25.08 3.44
C ILE A 135 0.96 -24.84 4.41
N GLY A 136 1.01 -25.51 5.56
CA GLY A 136 0.05 -25.31 6.65
C GLY A 136 0.32 -24.06 7.48
N TYR A 137 -0.73 -23.46 8.03
CA TYR A 137 -0.67 -22.28 8.89
C TYR A 137 -1.59 -22.42 10.11
N ASP A 138 -1.25 -21.74 11.20
CA ASP A 138 -2.19 -21.48 12.29
C ASP A 138 -2.88 -20.12 12.03
N TYR A 139 -2.13 -19.12 11.55
CA TYR A 139 -2.62 -17.84 11.06
C TYR A 139 -2.11 -17.50 9.66
N LEU A 140 -2.98 -16.93 8.83
CA LEU A 140 -2.66 -16.47 7.47
C LEU A 140 -2.82 -14.96 7.37
N VAL A 141 -1.80 -14.26 6.84
CA VAL A 141 -1.84 -12.83 6.53
C VAL A 141 -1.68 -12.64 5.03
N ILE A 142 -2.77 -12.27 4.37
CA ILE A 142 -2.82 -12.03 2.93
C ILE A 142 -2.40 -10.58 2.65
N SER A 143 -1.30 -10.40 1.92
CA SER A 143 -0.76 -9.08 1.57
C SER A 143 -0.23 -9.03 0.13
N VAL A 144 -0.89 -9.76 -0.76
CA VAL A 144 -0.50 -9.95 -2.17
C VAL A 144 -0.72 -8.71 -3.05
N GLY A 145 -1.29 -7.64 -2.48
CA GLY A 145 -1.54 -6.38 -3.17
C GLY A 145 -2.54 -6.53 -4.30
N ALA A 146 -2.33 -5.76 -5.37
CA ALA A 146 -3.16 -5.74 -6.57
C ALA A 146 -2.27 -5.75 -7.82
N LYS A 147 -2.79 -6.27 -8.93
CA LYS A 147 -2.13 -6.21 -10.25
C LYS A 147 -2.55 -4.94 -11.01
N THR A 148 -1.81 -4.61 -12.07
CA THR A 148 -2.21 -3.54 -12.99
C THR A 148 -3.52 -3.91 -13.70
N ASN A 149 -4.36 -2.91 -13.97
CA ASN A 149 -5.61 -3.10 -14.69
C ASN A 149 -5.52 -2.45 -16.07
N SER A 150 -5.58 -3.26 -17.13
CA SER A 150 -5.73 -2.81 -18.51
C SER A 150 -7.17 -2.41 -18.85
N PHE A 151 -8.12 -2.62 -17.93
CA PHE A 151 -9.57 -2.46 -18.13
C PHE A 151 -10.12 -3.27 -19.30
N ASN A 152 -9.43 -4.36 -19.67
CA ASN A 152 -9.68 -5.15 -20.87
C ASN A 152 -9.63 -4.31 -22.17
N ILE A 153 -8.90 -3.19 -22.16
CA ILE A 153 -8.68 -2.38 -23.35
C ILE A 153 -7.72 -3.16 -24.27
N LYS A 154 -8.18 -3.38 -25.50
CA LYS A 154 -7.43 -4.14 -26.50
C LYS A 154 -6.03 -3.54 -26.70
N GLY A 155 -5.04 -4.43 -26.66
CA GLY A 155 -3.62 -4.13 -26.93
C GLY A 155 -2.80 -3.57 -25.78
N VAL A 156 -3.42 -3.10 -24.67
CA VAL A 156 -2.67 -2.55 -23.53
C VAL A 156 -1.69 -3.58 -22.96
N ASP A 157 -2.15 -4.79 -22.63
CA ASP A 157 -1.29 -5.83 -22.08
C ASP A 157 -0.20 -6.32 -23.05
N LYS A 158 -0.37 -6.08 -24.36
CA LYS A 158 0.57 -6.51 -25.41
C LYS A 158 1.64 -5.45 -25.70
N HIS A 159 1.26 -4.16 -25.67
CA HIS A 159 2.09 -3.08 -26.21
C HIS A 159 2.54 -2.05 -25.16
N ALA A 160 1.82 -1.92 -24.03
CA ALA A 160 2.15 -0.95 -23.00
C ALA A 160 3.12 -1.51 -21.97
N PHE A 161 3.93 -0.63 -21.37
CA PHE A 161 4.79 -0.95 -20.24
C PHE A 161 4.15 -0.50 -18.93
N PHE A 162 4.24 -1.34 -17.88
CA PHE A 162 3.66 -1.04 -16.57
C PHE A 162 4.70 -0.53 -15.57
N VAL A 163 4.30 0.42 -14.73
CA VAL A 163 5.13 1.01 -13.67
C VAL A 163 4.78 0.38 -12.31
N LYS A 164 4.96 -0.94 -12.20
CA LYS A 164 4.50 -1.70 -11.02
C LYS A 164 5.64 -2.26 -10.16
N ASP A 165 6.73 -2.65 -10.79
CA ASP A 165 7.91 -3.23 -10.14
C ASP A 165 9.19 -2.74 -10.81
N VAL A 166 10.32 -3.25 -10.31
CA VAL A 166 11.66 -2.85 -10.75
C VAL A 166 11.97 -3.33 -12.17
N ASP A 167 11.55 -4.54 -12.53
CA ASP A 167 11.84 -5.09 -13.85
C ASP A 167 11.09 -4.33 -14.94
N GLY A 168 9.81 -3.97 -14.67
CA GLY A 168 9.01 -3.12 -15.55
C GLY A 168 9.66 -1.77 -15.83
N VAL A 169 10.13 -1.06 -14.80
CA VAL A 169 10.76 0.26 -14.98
C VAL A 169 12.15 0.20 -15.63
N ILE A 170 12.91 -0.88 -15.41
CA ILE A 170 14.17 -1.12 -16.14
C ILE A 170 13.86 -1.33 -17.64
N ASN A 171 12.83 -2.10 -17.97
CA ASN A 171 12.42 -2.34 -19.35
C ASN A 171 11.92 -1.06 -20.05
N ILE A 172 11.16 -0.22 -19.35
CA ILE A 172 10.76 1.12 -19.84
C ILE A 172 12.00 1.94 -20.23
N ARG A 173 12.97 2.01 -19.31
CA ARG A 173 14.20 2.76 -19.52
C ARG A 173 15.01 2.19 -20.69
N LYS A 174 15.19 0.87 -20.73
CA LYS A 174 15.89 0.16 -21.81
C LYS A 174 15.25 0.48 -23.16
N LYS A 175 13.93 0.33 -23.29
CA LYS A 175 13.17 0.63 -24.52
C LYS A 175 13.39 2.06 -24.98
N PHE A 176 13.30 3.05 -24.07
CA PHE A 176 13.54 4.45 -24.44
C PHE A 176 14.98 4.67 -24.95
N LEU A 177 15.98 4.09 -24.27
CA LEU A 177 17.37 4.18 -24.70
C LEU A 177 17.62 3.46 -26.03
N ASP A 178 16.97 2.33 -26.28
CA ASP A 178 17.03 1.61 -27.57
C ASP A 178 16.49 2.49 -28.70
N VAL A 179 15.33 3.11 -28.50
CA VAL A 179 14.72 4.04 -29.45
C VAL A 179 15.65 5.22 -29.76
N LEU A 180 16.27 5.84 -28.74
CA LEU A 180 17.24 6.92 -28.96
C LEU A 180 18.39 6.49 -29.88
N ASN A 181 18.91 5.26 -29.69
CA ASN A 181 20.02 4.76 -30.52
C ASN A 181 19.57 4.49 -31.96
N ILE A 182 18.38 3.91 -32.15
CA ILE A 182 17.83 3.63 -33.49
C ILE A 182 17.62 4.94 -34.26
N CYS A 183 16.98 5.92 -33.63
CA CYS A 183 16.70 7.22 -34.26
C CYS A 183 17.96 8.06 -34.51
N SER A 184 19.09 7.73 -33.87
CA SER A 184 20.39 8.39 -34.12
C SER A 184 21.07 7.93 -35.41
N THR A 185 20.51 6.93 -36.10
CA THR A 185 21.01 6.48 -37.41
C THR A 185 20.36 7.27 -38.54
N ASP A 186 21.07 7.47 -39.64
CA ASP A 186 20.56 8.21 -40.80
C ASP A 186 19.50 7.43 -41.62
N ARG A 187 19.14 6.21 -41.18
CA ARG A 187 18.18 5.33 -41.86
C ARG A 187 16.72 5.70 -41.60
N ILE A 188 16.47 6.52 -40.59
CA ILE A 188 15.11 6.85 -40.12
C ILE A 188 14.75 8.26 -40.59
N SER A 189 13.62 8.40 -41.27
CA SER A 189 13.08 9.69 -41.68
C SER A 189 12.67 10.54 -40.47
N ASP A 190 12.61 11.85 -40.62
CA ASP A 190 12.23 12.74 -39.51
C ASP A 190 10.78 12.54 -39.05
N GLU A 191 9.88 12.12 -39.95
CA GLU A 191 8.51 11.76 -39.59
C GLU A 191 8.47 10.51 -38.71
N GLU A 192 9.24 9.48 -39.06
CA GLU A 192 9.32 8.26 -38.27
C GLU A 192 10.04 8.50 -36.94
N LYS A 193 11.04 9.40 -36.90
CA LYS A 193 11.68 9.85 -35.64
C LYS A 193 10.66 10.47 -34.70
N LYS A 194 9.77 11.35 -35.18
CA LYS A 194 8.73 11.99 -34.34
C LYS A 194 7.81 10.96 -33.70
N LYS A 195 7.43 9.92 -34.45
CA LYS A 195 6.62 8.81 -33.97
C LYS A 195 7.35 7.97 -32.92
N LEU A 196 8.54 7.48 -33.26
CA LEU A 196 9.34 6.62 -32.38
C LEU A 196 9.77 7.34 -31.10
N LEU A 197 10.10 8.63 -31.17
CA LEU A 197 10.54 9.44 -30.03
C LEU A 197 9.39 10.08 -29.25
N HIS A 198 8.15 9.68 -29.51
CA HIS A 198 7.01 10.08 -28.71
C HIS A 198 6.77 9.11 -27.55
N VAL A 199 6.93 9.61 -26.33
CA VAL A 199 6.61 8.90 -25.08
C VAL A 199 5.19 9.27 -24.65
N VAL A 200 4.31 8.28 -24.54
CA VAL A 200 2.94 8.48 -24.07
C VAL A 200 2.77 7.83 -22.71
N VAL A 201 2.33 8.62 -21.72
CA VAL A 201 2.03 8.17 -20.35
C VAL A 201 0.53 8.20 -20.12
N VAL A 202 -0.07 7.08 -19.75
CA VAL A 202 -1.50 6.95 -19.48
C VAL A 202 -1.76 6.95 -17.98
N GLY A 203 -2.55 7.92 -17.52
CA GLY A 203 -2.95 8.12 -16.12
C GLY A 203 -2.39 9.41 -15.54
N GLY A 204 -3.25 10.33 -15.13
CA GLY A 204 -2.92 11.60 -14.47
C GLY A 204 -2.77 11.52 -12.96
N GLY A 205 -2.72 10.31 -12.38
CA GLY A 205 -2.40 10.10 -10.97
C GLY A 205 -0.92 10.36 -10.64
N PRO A 206 -0.52 10.23 -9.36
CA PRO A 206 0.86 10.50 -8.93
C PRO A 206 1.92 9.77 -9.75
N THR A 207 1.75 8.47 -9.99
CA THR A 207 2.72 7.66 -10.74
C THR A 207 2.92 8.17 -12.17
N GLY A 208 1.84 8.44 -12.91
CA GLY A 208 1.96 8.92 -14.29
C GLY A 208 2.53 10.34 -14.39
N VAL A 209 2.15 11.22 -13.46
CA VAL A 209 2.70 12.57 -13.36
C VAL A 209 4.21 12.53 -13.04
N GLU A 210 4.64 11.73 -12.06
CA GLU A 210 6.06 11.61 -11.73
C GLU A 210 6.87 11.01 -12.89
N VAL A 211 6.34 10.00 -13.58
CA VAL A 211 7.01 9.41 -14.76
C VAL A 211 7.15 10.43 -15.89
N ALA A 212 6.09 11.17 -16.22
CA ALA A 212 6.14 12.20 -17.26
C ALA A 212 7.14 13.31 -16.90
N GLY A 213 7.14 13.77 -15.65
CA GLY A 213 8.10 14.77 -15.16
C GLY A 213 9.55 14.27 -15.19
N GLU A 214 9.80 13.03 -14.78
CA GLU A 214 11.13 12.41 -14.81
C GLU A 214 11.66 12.23 -16.24
N PHE A 215 10.81 11.83 -17.18
CA PHE A 215 11.19 11.77 -18.60
C PHE A 215 11.47 13.16 -19.17
N ALA A 216 10.63 14.15 -18.87
CA ALA A 216 10.84 15.52 -19.33
C ALA A 216 12.20 16.08 -18.85
N ASP A 217 12.59 15.83 -17.60
CA ASP A 217 13.89 16.24 -17.09
C ASP A 217 15.05 15.47 -17.71
N PHE A 218 14.88 14.17 -17.95
CA PHE A 218 15.92 13.38 -18.61
C PHE A 218 16.14 13.86 -20.05
N ILE A 219 15.05 14.13 -20.76
CA ILE A 219 15.03 14.63 -22.13
C ILE A 219 15.68 16.01 -22.20
N ASN A 220 15.21 16.97 -21.39
CA ASN A 220 15.64 18.37 -21.46
C ASN A 220 17.06 18.63 -20.94
N LYS A 221 17.65 17.68 -20.20
CA LYS A 221 19.00 17.82 -19.63
C LYS A 221 20.00 16.87 -20.30
N ASP A 222 19.92 15.58 -20.00
CA ASP A 222 20.94 14.61 -20.36
C ASP A 222 20.85 14.20 -21.84
N VAL A 223 19.63 13.92 -22.33
CA VAL A 223 19.40 13.54 -23.73
C VAL A 223 19.67 14.71 -24.65
N LYS A 224 19.18 15.91 -24.35
CA LYS A 224 19.45 17.13 -25.14
C LYS A 224 20.95 17.37 -25.35
N ARG A 225 21.77 17.11 -24.34
CA ARG A 225 23.23 17.25 -24.42
C ARG A 225 23.88 16.20 -25.32
N LYS A 226 23.44 14.94 -25.23
CA LYS A 226 24.06 13.80 -25.91
C LYS A 226 23.52 13.55 -27.33
N TYR A 227 22.24 13.81 -27.55
CA TYR A 227 21.48 13.48 -28.76
C TYR A 227 20.89 14.75 -29.41
N LYS A 228 21.75 15.75 -29.66
CA LYS A 228 21.33 17.07 -30.17
C LYS A 228 20.52 17.00 -31.48
N ASN A 229 20.91 16.11 -32.39
CA ASN A 229 20.33 16.01 -33.72
C ASN A 229 18.89 15.47 -33.71
N ILE A 230 18.55 14.62 -32.73
CA ILE A 230 17.22 14.01 -32.63
C ILE A 230 16.34 14.65 -31.55
N PHE A 231 16.93 15.45 -30.64
CA PHE A 231 16.21 16.16 -29.59
C PHE A 231 14.96 16.91 -30.08
N PRO A 232 14.97 17.63 -31.22
CA PRO A 232 13.80 18.35 -31.72
C PRO A 232 12.59 17.45 -32.07
N PHE A 233 12.80 16.14 -32.25
CA PHE A 233 11.74 15.18 -32.57
C PHE A 233 11.14 14.49 -31.33
N ILE A 234 11.73 14.67 -30.16
CA ILE A 234 11.28 14.02 -28.93
C ILE A 234 10.07 14.75 -28.35
N SER A 235 9.04 13.99 -27.98
CA SER A 235 7.85 14.54 -27.32
C SER A 235 7.37 13.64 -26.19
N VAL A 236 6.67 14.24 -25.21
CA VAL A 236 6.05 13.53 -24.09
C VAL A 236 4.59 13.96 -24.01
N SER A 237 3.67 13.00 -23.97
CA SER A 237 2.25 13.23 -23.70
C SER A 237 1.81 12.51 -22.43
N ILE A 238 0.94 13.14 -21.66
CA ILE A 238 0.21 12.51 -20.56
C ILE A 238 -1.29 12.52 -20.86
N ILE A 239 -1.95 11.38 -20.71
CA ILE A 239 -3.39 11.20 -20.97
C ILE A 239 -4.11 10.96 -19.66
N GLU A 240 -5.18 11.72 -19.39
CA GLU A 240 -6.01 11.59 -18.20
C GLU A 240 -7.49 11.76 -18.55
N GLY A 241 -8.33 10.81 -18.11
CA GLY A 241 -9.76 10.79 -18.43
C GLY A 241 -10.53 11.94 -17.80
N GLY A 242 -10.10 12.40 -16.61
CA GLY A 242 -10.68 13.56 -15.94
C GLY A 242 -10.07 14.90 -16.35
N LYS A 243 -10.63 15.98 -15.80
CA LYS A 243 -10.17 17.36 -16.05
C LYS A 243 -8.80 17.65 -15.44
N ASN A 244 -8.39 16.95 -14.39
CA ASN A 244 -7.24 17.31 -13.56
C ASN A 244 -6.17 16.23 -13.52
N LEU A 245 -4.91 16.66 -13.64
CA LEU A 245 -3.78 15.88 -13.15
C LEU A 245 -3.76 15.95 -11.62
N LEU A 246 -3.29 14.89 -10.96
CA LEU A 246 -3.31 14.72 -9.51
C LEU A 246 -4.71 14.98 -8.89
N PRO A 247 -5.78 14.31 -9.37
CA PRO A 247 -7.16 14.63 -8.96
C PRO A 247 -7.45 14.40 -7.47
N THR A 248 -6.59 13.67 -6.76
CA THR A 248 -6.68 13.47 -5.30
C THR A 248 -6.01 14.58 -4.48
N PHE A 249 -5.33 15.52 -5.14
CA PHE A 249 -4.76 16.72 -4.52
C PHE A 249 -5.73 17.90 -4.65
N THR A 250 -5.37 19.04 -4.10
CA THR A 250 -6.17 20.26 -4.20
C THR A 250 -6.18 20.80 -5.63
N GLN A 251 -7.19 21.62 -5.95
CA GLN A 251 -7.31 22.24 -7.27
C GLN A 251 -6.09 23.11 -7.59
N ASN A 252 -5.58 23.85 -6.60
CA ASN A 252 -4.38 24.68 -6.75
C ASN A 252 -3.15 23.84 -7.17
N ILE A 253 -2.92 22.70 -6.52
CA ILE A 253 -1.85 21.77 -6.89
C ILE A 253 -2.05 21.20 -8.30
N SER A 254 -3.29 20.83 -8.65
CA SER A 254 -3.63 20.33 -9.98
C SER A 254 -3.32 21.35 -11.07
N ASP A 255 -3.70 22.61 -10.86
CA ASP A 255 -3.47 23.69 -11.82
C ASP A 255 -1.99 24.08 -11.91
N PHE A 256 -1.28 24.10 -10.78
CA PHE A 256 0.17 24.30 -10.76
C PHE A 256 0.88 23.21 -11.56
N THR A 257 0.49 21.94 -11.37
CA THR A 257 1.06 20.80 -12.10
C THR A 257 0.89 20.95 -13.60
N LYS A 258 -0.32 21.32 -14.08
CA LYS A 258 -0.55 21.57 -15.51
C LYS A 258 0.33 22.70 -16.04
N ARG A 259 0.45 23.82 -15.31
CA ARG A 259 1.34 24.94 -15.71
C ARG A 259 2.78 24.49 -15.83
N THR A 260 3.30 23.75 -14.85
CA THR A 260 4.66 23.19 -14.89
C THR A 260 4.86 22.27 -16.10
N PHE A 261 3.89 21.42 -16.41
CA PHE A 261 3.95 20.52 -17.56
C PHE A 261 3.95 21.27 -18.89
N HIS A 262 3.14 22.32 -19.02
CA HIS A 262 3.18 23.19 -20.19
C HIS A 262 4.54 23.87 -20.37
N THR A 263 5.16 24.39 -19.30
CA THR A 263 6.52 24.97 -19.37
C THR A 263 7.58 23.94 -19.75
N ALA A 264 7.37 22.67 -19.38
CA ALA A 264 8.26 21.56 -19.73
C ALA A 264 8.02 20.98 -21.14
N ASN A 265 7.09 21.55 -21.92
CA ASN A 265 6.64 21.05 -23.23
C ASN A 265 6.08 19.62 -23.19
N ILE A 266 5.40 19.26 -22.09
CA ILE A 266 4.63 18.03 -21.99
C ILE A 266 3.22 18.31 -22.53
N ASN A 267 2.77 17.49 -23.47
CA ASN A 267 1.41 17.57 -24.00
C ASN A 267 0.44 16.98 -22.96
N VAL A 268 -0.40 17.84 -22.37
CA VAL A 268 -1.39 17.44 -21.36
C VAL A 268 -2.73 17.17 -22.03
N LEU A 269 -3.10 15.89 -22.16
CA LEU A 269 -4.37 15.44 -22.72
C LEU A 269 -5.32 15.01 -21.58
N THR A 270 -5.77 16.00 -20.80
CA THR A 270 -6.89 15.80 -19.85
C THR A 270 -8.22 15.75 -20.59
N ASN A 271 -9.22 15.11 -19.99
CA ASN A 271 -10.49 14.77 -20.61
C ASN A 271 -10.35 13.84 -21.82
N TYR A 272 -9.34 12.97 -21.81
CA TYR A 272 -9.15 11.92 -22.81
C TYR A 272 -8.84 10.60 -22.12
N TYR A 273 -9.46 9.52 -22.58
CA TYR A 273 -9.17 8.17 -22.11
C TYR A 273 -8.88 7.24 -23.29
N VAL A 274 -8.06 6.22 -23.04
CA VAL A 274 -7.64 5.27 -24.08
C VAL A 274 -8.78 4.29 -24.39
N LYS A 275 -9.00 4.01 -25.68
CA LYS A 275 -9.99 3.04 -26.18
C LYS A 275 -9.36 1.78 -26.75
N GLU A 276 -8.19 1.91 -27.36
CA GLU A 276 -7.48 0.84 -28.05
C GLU A 276 -6.01 1.22 -28.20
N VAL A 277 -5.14 0.21 -28.17
CA VAL A 277 -3.70 0.36 -28.39
C VAL A 277 -3.29 -0.61 -29.50
N ASP A 278 -2.72 -0.08 -30.57
CA ASP A 278 -2.04 -0.86 -31.59
C ASP A 278 -0.51 -0.78 -31.39
N GLU A 279 0.26 -1.41 -32.26
CA GLU A 279 1.72 -1.51 -32.14
C GLU A 279 2.41 -0.14 -32.12
N ASP A 280 1.85 0.84 -32.81
CA ASP A 280 2.50 2.09 -33.13
C ASP A 280 1.63 3.33 -32.95
N THR A 281 0.36 3.15 -32.59
CA THR A 281 -0.62 4.20 -32.33
C THR A 281 -1.51 3.86 -31.13
N VAL A 282 -1.93 4.88 -30.38
CA VAL A 282 -2.93 4.76 -29.31
C VAL A 282 -4.16 5.59 -29.66
N CYS A 283 -5.32 4.95 -29.62
CA CYS A 283 -6.61 5.58 -29.85
C CYS A 283 -7.15 6.13 -28.53
N VAL A 284 -7.40 7.43 -28.49
CA VAL A 284 -8.03 8.11 -27.35
C VAL A 284 -9.40 8.66 -27.72
N GLN A 285 -10.30 8.73 -26.75
CA GLN A 285 -11.63 9.33 -26.88
C GLN A 285 -11.79 10.45 -25.86
N SER A 286 -12.34 11.58 -26.32
CA SER A 286 -12.68 12.72 -25.48
C SER A 286 -13.80 12.37 -24.49
N SER A 287 -13.63 12.75 -23.23
CA SER A 287 -14.66 12.63 -22.18
C SER A 287 -15.75 13.70 -22.28
N ILE A 288 -15.61 14.68 -23.18
CA ILE A 288 -16.52 15.82 -23.30
C ILE A 288 -17.43 15.68 -24.52
N ASP A 289 -16.85 15.42 -25.70
CA ASP A 289 -17.54 15.43 -26.99
C ASP A 289 -17.38 14.12 -27.77
N GLU A 290 -16.88 13.07 -27.12
CA GLU A 290 -16.70 11.71 -27.66
C GLU A 290 -15.83 11.59 -28.92
N LYS A 291 -15.17 12.67 -29.35
CA LYS A 291 -14.27 12.64 -30.52
C LYS A 291 -13.09 11.73 -30.26
N LYS A 292 -12.74 10.94 -31.27
CA LYS A 292 -11.59 10.05 -31.25
C LYS A 292 -10.38 10.69 -31.90
N LYS A 293 -9.20 10.38 -31.38
CA LYS A 293 -7.91 10.80 -31.94
C LYS A 293 -6.94 9.62 -31.89
N GLN A 294 -6.19 9.43 -32.97
CA GLN A 294 -5.05 8.52 -32.99
C GLN A 294 -3.77 9.28 -32.67
N ILE A 295 -2.94 8.70 -31.80
CA ILE A 295 -1.69 9.30 -31.36
C ILE A 295 -0.56 8.30 -31.64
N PRO A 296 0.35 8.58 -32.57
CA PRO A 296 1.53 7.73 -32.80
C PRO A 296 2.43 7.72 -31.58
N TYR A 297 3.07 6.59 -31.26
CA TYR A 297 4.00 6.49 -30.14
C TYR A 297 5.14 5.51 -30.44
N GLY A 298 6.27 5.65 -29.75
CA GLY A 298 7.31 4.61 -29.71
C GLY A 298 7.54 4.01 -28.32
N LEU A 299 7.03 4.67 -27.27
CA LEU A 299 6.97 4.13 -25.92
C LEU A 299 5.64 4.51 -25.26
N LEU A 300 4.80 3.52 -24.96
CA LEU A 300 3.56 3.68 -24.21
C LEU A 300 3.73 3.15 -22.78
N ILE A 301 3.49 4.00 -21.80
CA ILE A 301 3.60 3.68 -20.37
C ILE A 301 2.22 3.77 -19.74
N TRP A 302 1.77 2.67 -19.14
CA TRP A 302 0.48 2.56 -18.49
C TRP A 302 0.64 2.63 -16.97
N ALA A 303 0.19 3.75 -16.38
CA ALA A 303 0.36 4.07 -14.97
C ALA A 303 -0.99 4.16 -14.22
N SER A 304 -2.07 3.65 -14.80
CA SER A 304 -3.43 3.69 -14.24
C SER A 304 -4.01 2.30 -13.99
N GLY A 305 -4.91 2.22 -13.01
CA GLY A 305 -5.75 1.05 -12.77
C GLY A 305 -5.14 -0.02 -11.87
N LEU A 306 -5.93 -0.46 -10.90
CA LEU A 306 -5.65 -1.63 -10.08
C LEU A 306 -6.75 -2.68 -10.29
N ALA A 307 -6.36 -3.94 -10.29
CA ALA A 307 -7.26 -5.09 -10.33
C ALA A 307 -6.82 -6.13 -9.29
N GLN A 308 -7.76 -6.94 -8.83
CA GLN A 308 -7.44 -8.03 -7.90
C GLN A 308 -6.58 -9.11 -8.56
N THR A 309 -5.76 -9.78 -7.74
CA THR A 309 -4.95 -10.91 -8.22
C THR A 309 -5.84 -12.14 -8.42
N PRO A 310 -5.45 -13.08 -9.31
CA PRO A 310 -6.19 -14.33 -9.49
C PRO A 310 -6.39 -15.11 -8.19
N LEU A 311 -5.40 -15.08 -7.29
CA LEU A 311 -5.49 -15.67 -5.96
C LEU A 311 -6.70 -15.13 -5.17
N ILE A 312 -6.88 -13.81 -5.12
CA ILE A 312 -8.00 -13.19 -4.40
C ILE A 312 -9.32 -13.50 -5.08
N THR A 313 -9.40 -13.38 -6.41
CA THR A 313 -10.62 -13.69 -7.16
C THR A 313 -11.06 -15.15 -6.99
N ASN A 314 -10.12 -16.08 -6.91
CA ASN A 314 -10.41 -17.48 -6.64
C ASN A 314 -10.79 -17.71 -5.17
N PHE A 315 -10.10 -17.07 -4.24
CA PHE A 315 -10.39 -17.20 -2.81
C PHE A 315 -11.78 -16.69 -2.44
N LEU A 316 -12.24 -15.59 -3.04
CA LEU A 316 -13.59 -15.05 -2.87
C LEU A 316 -14.68 -16.09 -3.16
N LYS A 317 -14.49 -16.92 -4.20
CA LYS A 317 -15.45 -17.97 -4.58
C LYS A 317 -15.62 -19.06 -3.53
N LYS A 318 -14.66 -19.19 -2.61
CA LYS A 318 -14.66 -20.18 -1.53
C LYS A 318 -15.26 -19.65 -0.22
N ILE A 319 -15.62 -18.38 -0.18
CA ILE A 319 -16.23 -17.75 1.00
C ILE A 319 -17.69 -17.45 0.64
N PRO A 320 -18.67 -18.21 1.17
CA PRO A 320 -20.08 -18.05 0.80
C PRO A 320 -20.58 -16.60 0.89
N GLU A 321 -20.20 -15.88 1.95
CA GLU A 321 -20.58 -14.49 2.20
C GLU A 321 -19.94 -13.48 1.23
N GLN A 322 -18.93 -13.90 0.46
CA GLN A 322 -18.15 -13.03 -0.42
C GLN A 322 -18.07 -13.49 -1.87
N VAL A 323 -18.80 -14.54 -2.28
CA VAL A 323 -18.73 -15.12 -3.63
C VAL A 323 -18.96 -14.10 -4.75
N ASN A 324 -19.81 -13.10 -4.51
CA ASN A 324 -20.16 -12.04 -5.48
C ASN A 324 -19.33 -10.77 -5.32
N ASN A 325 -18.40 -10.72 -4.36
CA ASN A 325 -17.58 -9.54 -4.13
C ASN A 325 -16.51 -9.40 -5.22
N ARG A 326 -16.12 -8.16 -5.49
CA ARG A 326 -14.99 -7.83 -6.40
C ARG A 326 -13.66 -7.69 -5.66
N ILE A 327 -13.68 -7.59 -4.34
CA ILE A 327 -12.54 -7.38 -3.45
C ILE A 327 -12.76 -8.14 -2.15
N LEU A 328 -11.68 -8.54 -1.46
CA LEU A 328 -11.75 -9.25 -0.20
C LEU A 328 -12.19 -8.31 0.94
N ASN A 329 -13.34 -8.57 1.52
CA ASN A 329 -13.84 -7.80 2.66
C ASN A 329 -13.28 -8.36 3.97
N VAL A 330 -12.81 -7.44 4.81
CA VAL A 330 -12.35 -7.71 6.18
C VAL A 330 -13.14 -6.88 7.17
N ASN A 331 -13.20 -7.32 8.42
CA ASN A 331 -13.81 -6.54 9.50
C ASN A 331 -12.87 -5.43 10.01
N GLY A 332 -13.31 -4.68 11.03
CA GLY A 332 -12.52 -3.60 11.65
C GLY A 332 -11.18 -4.06 12.23
N HIS A 333 -10.98 -5.35 12.50
CA HIS A 333 -9.72 -5.92 13.00
C HIS A 333 -8.85 -6.52 11.89
N LEU A 334 -9.21 -6.28 10.63
CA LEU A 334 -8.54 -6.78 9.42
C LEU A 334 -8.65 -8.31 9.21
N ALA A 335 -9.54 -8.98 9.94
CA ALA A 335 -9.84 -10.40 9.74
C ALA A 335 -10.84 -10.57 8.59
N VAL A 336 -10.62 -11.58 7.74
CA VAL A 336 -11.49 -11.89 6.60
C VAL A 336 -12.88 -12.31 7.08
N ILE A 337 -13.91 -11.65 6.54
CA ILE A 337 -15.31 -11.94 6.85
C ILE A 337 -15.71 -13.29 6.24
N GLY A 338 -16.50 -14.10 6.94
CA GLY A 338 -16.93 -15.44 6.48
C GLY A 338 -15.97 -16.58 6.85
N ILE A 339 -14.91 -16.30 7.61
CA ILE A 339 -14.00 -17.33 8.15
C ILE A 339 -14.32 -17.59 9.62
N LYS A 340 -14.85 -18.78 9.93
CA LYS A 340 -15.33 -19.16 11.27
C LYS A 340 -14.25 -19.07 12.34
N GLU A 341 -13.04 -19.52 12.03
CA GLU A 341 -11.90 -19.55 12.96
C GLU A 341 -11.29 -18.16 13.21
N GLN A 342 -11.63 -17.16 12.39
CA GLN A 342 -11.04 -15.81 12.42
C GLN A 342 -9.50 -15.83 12.47
N ASN A 343 -8.88 -16.72 11.69
CA ASN A 343 -7.43 -16.91 11.63
C ASN A 343 -6.81 -16.45 10.30
N ILE A 344 -7.61 -15.90 9.40
CA ILE A 344 -7.16 -15.33 8.12
C ILE A 344 -7.37 -13.82 8.17
N TYR A 345 -6.31 -13.06 7.89
CA TYR A 345 -6.29 -11.60 7.87
C TYR A 345 -5.85 -11.11 6.49
N ALA A 346 -6.26 -9.90 6.11
CA ALA A 346 -5.79 -9.28 4.88
C ALA A 346 -5.45 -7.80 5.07
N ILE A 347 -4.34 -7.37 4.45
CA ILE A 347 -3.81 -5.99 4.54
C ILE A 347 -3.33 -5.48 3.17
N GLY A 348 -3.27 -4.16 3.02
CA GLY A 348 -2.90 -3.47 1.78
C GLY A 348 -4.00 -3.47 0.72
N ASP A 349 -3.59 -3.52 -0.54
CA ASP A 349 -4.47 -3.26 -1.71
C ASP A 349 -5.40 -4.43 -2.07
N CYS A 350 -5.21 -5.61 -1.46
CA CYS A 350 -5.99 -6.81 -1.75
C CYS A 350 -7.37 -6.83 -1.06
N LYS A 351 -7.66 -5.85 -0.20
CA LYS A 351 -8.79 -5.88 0.72
C LYS A 351 -9.51 -4.54 0.85
N GLN A 352 -10.77 -4.61 1.26
CA GLN A 352 -11.57 -3.49 1.73
C GLN A 352 -12.07 -3.76 3.16
N ILE A 353 -12.10 -2.74 4.01
CA ILE A 353 -12.71 -2.85 5.34
C ILE A 353 -14.23 -2.67 5.18
N GLN A 354 -14.99 -3.62 5.72
CA GLN A 354 -16.42 -3.53 5.95
C GLN A 354 -16.63 -3.55 7.47
N PRO A 355 -16.84 -2.38 8.11
CA PRO A 355 -16.98 -2.31 9.55
C PRO A 355 -18.33 -2.89 9.99
N LEU A 356 -18.41 -3.21 11.28
CA LEU A 356 -19.67 -3.52 11.94
C LEU A 356 -20.62 -2.33 11.80
N GLN A 357 -21.88 -2.58 11.44
CA GLN A 357 -22.86 -1.52 11.24
C GLN A 357 -23.23 -0.91 12.58
N LEU A 358 -23.07 0.41 12.70
CA LEU A 358 -23.34 1.14 13.94
C LEU A 358 -24.83 1.15 14.27
N HIS A 359 -25.69 1.30 13.25
CA HIS A 359 -27.15 1.34 13.43
C HIS A 359 -27.74 0.03 13.96
N ASP A 360 -27.21 -1.12 13.55
CA ASP A 360 -27.61 -2.44 14.05
C ASP A 360 -27.24 -2.64 15.54
N HIS A 361 -26.30 -1.84 16.04
CA HIS A 361 -25.81 -1.87 17.42
C HIS A 361 -26.30 -0.67 18.25
N LEU A 362 -27.46 -0.12 17.90
CA LEU A 362 -28.01 1.09 18.55
C LEU A 362 -27.97 1.01 20.08
N ASN A 363 -28.48 -0.06 20.69
CA ASN A 363 -28.54 -0.16 22.15
C ASN A 363 -27.15 -0.12 22.80
N GLU A 364 -26.16 -0.79 22.21
CA GLU A 364 -24.77 -0.75 22.68
C GLU A 364 -24.17 0.65 22.57
N VAL A 365 -24.50 1.39 21.50
CA VAL A 365 -24.10 2.80 21.37
C VAL A 365 -24.76 3.66 22.45
N LEU A 366 -26.04 3.40 22.75
CA LEU A 366 -26.79 4.13 23.79
C LEU A 366 -26.23 3.89 25.20
N ASP A 367 -25.74 2.69 25.49
CA ASP A 367 -25.12 2.35 26.77
C ASP A 367 -23.92 3.26 27.10
N HIS A 368 -23.23 3.79 26.08
CA HIS A 368 -22.13 4.74 26.26
C HIS A 368 -22.58 6.15 26.70
N PHE A 369 -23.88 6.46 26.66
CA PHE A 369 -24.44 7.78 26.97
C PHE A 369 -25.12 7.87 28.35
N ASN A 370 -25.01 6.82 29.18
CA ASN A 370 -25.78 6.61 30.42
C ASN A 370 -27.28 6.39 30.14
N SER A 371 -27.88 5.43 30.85
CA SER A 371 -29.22 4.86 30.60
C SER A 371 -30.42 5.83 30.67
N CYS A 372 -30.21 7.10 31.04
CA CYS A 372 -31.28 8.08 31.24
C CYS A 372 -31.30 9.22 30.21
N SER A 373 -30.39 9.25 29.23
CA SER A 373 -30.39 10.33 28.23
C SER A 373 -31.53 10.13 27.21
N THR A 374 -32.49 11.05 27.21
CA THR A 374 -33.56 11.13 26.21
C THR A 374 -33.23 12.06 25.05
N ASN A 375 -32.09 12.76 25.12
CA ASN A 375 -31.69 13.79 24.15
C ASN A 375 -30.40 13.38 23.44
N PHE A 376 -30.52 12.74 22.27
CA PHE A 376 -29.37 12.36 21.44
C PHE A 376 -28.94 13.52 20.55
N SER A 377 -27.63 13.75 20.43
CA SER A 377 -27.08 14.81 19.58
C SER A 377 -25.81 14.35 18.87
N SER A 378 -25.47 15.01 17.76
CA SER A 378 -24.19 14.75 17.09
C SER A 378 -23.00 15.11 17.97
N ASP A 379 -23.13 16.13 18.83
CA ASP A 379 -22.09 16.56 19.76
C ASP A 379 -21.89 15.54 20.89
N LEU A 380 -22.97 14.91 21.37
CA LEU A 380 -22.91 13.80 22.32
C LEU A 380 -22.19 12.58 21.72
N LEU A 381 -22.58 12.17 20.50
CA LEU A 381 -21.88 11.09 19.79
C LEU A 381 -20.40 11.41 19.57
N LYS A 382 -20.08 12.65 19.17
CA LYS A 382 -18.70 13.12 18.98
C LYS A 382 -17.87 13.03 20.27
N SER A 383 -18.48 13.33 21.42
CA SER A 383 -17.79 13.26 22.73
C SER A 383 -17.35 11.82 23.08
N LYS A 384 -18.07 10.81 22.59
CA LYS A 384 -17.76 9.37 22.78
C LYS A 384 -17.06 8.73 21.58
N ALA A 385 -16.83 9.47 20.49
CA ALA A 385 -16.27 8.94 19.25
C ALA A 385 -14.91 8.24 19.45
N SER A 386 -14.05 8.74 20.34
CA SER A 386 -12.74 8.11 20.63
C SER A 386 -12.87 6.69 21.19
N GLU A 387 -13.87 6.48 22.05
CA GLU A 387 -14.15 5.17 22.64
C GLU A 387 -14.88 4.26 21.66
N LEU A 388 -15.98 4.75 21.08
CA LEU A 388 -16.78 4.02 20.10
C LEU A 388 -15.97 3.61 18.87
N SER A 389 -15.02 4.44 18.41
CA SER A 389 -14.18 4.13 17.24
C SER A 389 -13.26 2.92 17.43
N LYS A 390 -13.06 2.46 18.67
CA LYS A 390 -12.38 1.17 18.93
C LYS A 390 -13.21 -0.01 18.40
N LYS A 391 -14.53 0.11 18.27
CA LYS A 391 -15.40 -0.92 17.68
C LYS A 391 -15.96 -0.50 16.32
N PHE A 392 -16.30 0.77 16.16
CA PHE A 392 -16.97 1.34 15.00
C PHE A 392 -16.08 2.42 14.35
N PRO A 393 -15.09 2.05 13.52
CA PRO A 393 -14.09 2.98 12.98
C PRO A 393 -14.70 4.16 12.20
N GLN A 394 -15.91 3.99 11.64
CA GLN A 394 -16.68 5.02 10.93
C GLN A 394 -17.10 6.22 11.80
N VAL A 395 -17.16 6.05 13.13
CA VAL A 395 -17.47 7.12 14.09
C VAL A 395 -16.25 8.03 14.32
N SER A 396 -15.05 7.63 13.91
CA SER A 396 -13.86 8.45 14.06
C SER A 396 -14.02 9.81 13.38
N GLN A 397 -13.50 10.87 14.01
CA GLN A 397 -13.55 12.23 13.45
C GLN A 397 -12.80 12.36 12.12
N SER A 398 -11.90 11.42 11.79
CA SER A 398 -11.25 11.35 10.47
C SER A 398 -12.13 10.72 9.38
N LYS A 399 -13.21 10.05 9.77
CA LYS A 399 -14.16 9.37 8.87
C LYS A 399 -15.49 10.10 8.77
N TRP A 400 -15.91 10.78 9.83
CA TRP A 400 -17.15 11.54 9.87
C TRP A 400 -16.94 13.01 10.25
N ASP A 401 -17.39 13.92 9.38
CA ASP A 401 -17.33 15.35 9.63
C ASP A 401 -18.54 15.80 10.48
N TYR A 402 -18.36 15.76 11.80
CA TYR A 402 -19.37 16.21 12.77
C TYR A 402 -19.72 17.70 12.66
N LYS A 403 -18.85 18.55 12.09
CA LYS A 403 -19.13 19.98 11.95
C LYS A 403 -20.12 20.22 10.81
N LYS A 404 -19.91 19.54 9.67
CA LYS A 404 -20.82 19.64 8.52
C LYS A 404 -22.14 18.92 8.74
N ASN A 405 -22.14 17.86 9.55
CA ASN A 405 -23.32 17.03 9.81
C ASN A 405 -23.86 17.21 11.23
N LYS A 406 -23.91 18.46 11.71
CA LYS A 406 -24.36 18.78 13.08
C LYS A 406 -25.87 18.55 13.23
N LYS A 407 -26.27 17.89 14.32
CA LYS A 407 -27.67 17.63 14.70
C LYS A 407 -27.86 17.89 16.19
N ALA A 408 -28.81 18.77 16.53
CA ALA A 408 -28.99 19.29 17.88
C ALA A 408 -29.68 18.29 18.83
N GLN A 409 -30.95 17.97 18.59
CA GLN A 409 -31.70 16.99 19.39
C GLN A 409 -32.37 16.02 18.43
N MET A 410 -32.20 14.74 18.71
CA MET A 410 -32.75 13.64 17.93
C MET A 410 -33.49 12.70 18.88
N ASP A 411 -34.67 12.27 18.46
CA ASP A 411 -35.31 11.10 19.06
C ASP A 411 -34.54 9.80 18.69
N LYS A 412 -34.95 8.66 19.25
CA LYS A 412 -34.28 7.37 19.03
C LYS A 412 -34.28 6.95 17.55
N HIS A 413 -35.36 7.22 16.82
CA HIS A 413 -35.49 6.86 15.40
C HIS A 413 -34.61 7.76 14.52
N GLN A 414 -34.64 9.07 14.75
CA GLN A 414 -33.77 10.03 14.10
C GLN A 414 -32.29 9.74 14.37
N PHE A 415 -31.96 9.32 15.59
CA PHE A 415 -30.60 8.92 15.93
C PHE A 415 -30.19 7.64 15.18
N PHE A 416 -31.06 6.63 15.10
CA PHE A 416 -30.82 5.43 14.29
C PHE A 416 -30.52 5.77 12.82
N GLU A 417 -31.34 6.62 12.19
CA GLU A 417 -31.11 7.06 10.81
C GLU A 417 -29.81 7.87 10.67
N TYR A 418 -29.42 8.64 11.69
CA TYR A 418 -28.13 9.32 11.71
C TYR A 418 -26.95 8.33 11.78
N LEU A 419 -27.04 7.27 12.59
CA LEU A 419 -26.02 6.21 12.62
C LEU A 419 -25.92 5.50 11.26
N LYS A 420 -27.05 5.24 10.61
CA LYS A 420 -27.10 4.65 9.27
C LYS A 420 -26.43 5.54 8.22
N GLN A 421 -26.58 6.86 8.32
CA GLN A 421 -25.85 7.80 7.46
C GLN A 421 -24.33 7.72 7.67
N ILE A 422 -23.88 7.58 8.93
CA ILE A 422 -22.46 7.41 9.25
C ILE A 422 -21.93 6.10 8.63
N ASP A 423 -22.69 5.01 8.75
CA ASP A 423 -22.32 3.71 8.16
C ASP A 423 -22.18 3.79 6.64
N GLN A 424 -23.18 4.40 5.97
CA GLN A 424 -23.18 4.59 4.52
C GLN A 424 -22.04 5.51 4.02
N ASN A 425 -21.55 6.43 4.86
CA ASN A 425 -20.47 7.34 4.50
C ASN A 425 -19.07 6.72 4.68
N TYR A 426 -18.96 5.55 5.33
CA TYR A 426 -17.66 4.95 5.61
C TYR A 426 -16.87 4.68 4.32
N LYS A 427 -15.63 5.16 4.31
CA LYS A 427 -14.65 4.87 3.26
C LYS A 427 -13.53 4.03 3.84
N SER A 428 -13.34 2.84 3.27
CA SER A 428 -12.19 2.00 3.56
C SER A 428 -10.88 2.75 3.26
N PRO A 429 -9.76 2.43 3.96
CA PRO A 429 -8.46 3.01 3.65
C PRO A 429 -8.12 2.89 2.17
N ILE A 430 -7.68 3.99 1.57
CA ILE A 430 -7.26 4.05 0.16
C ILE A 430 -6.06 3.12 -0.10
N PRO A 431 -5.95 2.49 -1.29
CA PRO A 431 -4.87 1.55 -1.62
C PRO A 431 -3.54 2.30 -1.80
N THR A 432 -2.82 2.46 -0.70
CA THR A 432 -1.56 3.21 -0.66
C THR A 432 -0.53 2.49 0.21
N ALA A 433 0.74 2.69 -0.10
CA ALA A 433 1.87 2.29 0.73
C ALA A 433 1.71 2.74 2.19
N GLN A 434 1.19 3.95 2.39
CA GLN A 434 0.98 4.55 3.70
C GLN A 434 -0.01 3.75 4.55
N ASN A 435 -1.12 3.32 3.97
CA ASN A 435 -2.14 2.54 4.67
C ASN A 435 -1.70 1.09 4.85
N ALA A 436 -1.13 0.46 3.83
CA ALA A 436 -0.58 -0.89 3.93
C ALA A 436 0.47 -1.02 5.07
N LYS A 437 1.35 -0.01 5.20
CA LYS A 437 2.32 0.08 6.30
C LYS A 437 1.63 0.22 7.66
N GLN A 438 0.63 1.11 7.79
CA GLN A 438 -0.09 1.31 9.04
C GLN A 438 -0.88 0.06 9.47
N GLU A 439 -1.56 -0.60 8.54
CA GLU A 439 -2.28 -1.85 8.77
C GLU A 439 -1.32 -2.96 9.24
N ALA A 440 -0.14 -3.05 8.62
CA ALA A 440 0.90 -3.98 9.04
C ALA A 440 1.39 -3.72 10.46
N TYR A 441 1.66 -2.47 10.85
CA TYR A 441 2.03 -2.11 12.23
C TYR A 441 0.93 -2.45 13.23
N PHE A 442 -0.32 -2.09 12.90
CA PHE A 442 -1.47 -2.37 13.74
C PHE A 442 -1.65 -3.87 13.97
N LEU A 443 -1.65 -4.67 12.89
CA LEU A 443 -1.89 -6.10 12.97
C LEU A 443 -0.74 -6.82 13.67
N SER A 444 0.52 -6.51 13.33
CA SER A 444 1.67 -7.11 14.03
C SER A 444 1.69 -6.78 15.52
N ASN A 445 1.24 -5.58 15.92
CA ASN A 445 1.08 -5.24 17.32
C ASN A 445 0.00 -6.10 18.02
N ILE A 446 -1.14 -6.35 17.36
CA ILE A 446 -2.17 -7.28 17.87
C ILE A 446 -1.56 -8.68 18.10
N PHE A 447 -0.84 -9.21 17.11
CA PHE A 447 -0.15 -10.50 17.21
C PHE A 447 0.84 -10.53 18.39
N ASN A 448 1.62 -9.47 18.58
CA ASN A 448 2.63 -9.44 19.62
C ASN A 448 2.06 -9.27 21.04
N THR A 449 0.91 -8.60 21.19
CA THR A 449 0.44 -8.12 22.52
C THR A 449 -0.91 -8.66 22.97
N LEU A 450 -1.83 -8.97 22.04
CA LEU A 450 -3.23 -9.23 22.36
C LEU A 450 -3.71 -10.64 21.98
N MET A 451 -3.04 -11.35 21.08
CA MET A 451 -3.50 -12.69 20.67
C MET A 451 -3.51 -13.70 21.83
N GLU A 452 -2.53 -13.63 22.74
CA GLU A 452 -2.51 -14.45 23.97
C GLU A 452 -3.66 -14.10 24.93
N LYS A 453 -4.20 -12.86 24.85
CA LYS A 453 -5.31 -12.36 25.69
C LYS A 453 -6.69 -12.55 25.06
N LYS A 454 -6.77 -13.14 23.86
CA LYS A 454 -8.04 -13.46 23.18
C LYS A 454 -8.90 -14.43 24.00
N ALA A 455 -8.28 -15.18 24.92
CA ALA A 455 -8.95 -16.07 25.87
C ALA A 455 -9.81 -15.34 26.93
N ASP A 456 -9.60 -14.04 27.17
CA ASP A 456 -10.25 -13.29 28.25
C ASP A 456 -11.48 -12.48 27.80
N GLY A 457 -12.00 -12.70 26.59
CA GLY A 457 -13.21 -12.01 26.08
C GLY A 457 -13.01 -10.54 25.65
N ASN A 458 -11.77 -10.04 25.67
CA ASN A 458 -11.46 -8.67 25.23
C ASN A 458 -11.56 -8.53 23.70
N HIS A 459 -12.34 -7.53 23.24
CA HIS A 459 -12.42 -7.17 21.83
C HIS A 459 -11.18 -6.39 21.40
N PHE A 460 -10.58 -6.73 20.26
CA PHE A 460 -9.48 -5.96 19.69
C PHE A 460 -9.97 -4.56 19.31
N PRO A 461 -9.13 -3.51 19.33
CA PRO A 461 -9.51 -2.23 18.73
C PRO A 461 -9.63 -2.38 17.20
N SER A 462 -10.43 -1.53 16.58
CA SER A 462 -10.58 -1.44 15.13
C SER A 462 -9.50 -0.56 14.52
N PHE A 463 -9.14 -0.86 13.28
CA PHE A 463 -8.17 -0.09 12.53
C PHE A 463 -8.78 1.23 12.04
N VAL A 464 -8.10 2.33 12.35
CA VAL A 464 -8.37 3.66 11.80
C VAL A 464 -7.06 4.24 11.31
N GLU A 465 -6.94 4.51 10.01
CA GLU A 465 -5.73 5.08 9.45
C GLU A 465 -5.59 6.57 9.79
N LYS A 466 -4.34 7.02 9.92
CA LYS A 466 -4.00 8.43 10.03
C LYS A 466 -3.36 8.89 8.73
N TRP A 467 -4.07 9.71 7.94
CA TRP A 467 -3.48 10.33 6.75
C TRP A 467 -2.30 11.24 7.14
N LYS A 468 -1.20 11.15 6.40
CA LYS A 468 0.06 11.88 6.69
C LYS A 468 0.38 12.91 5.61
N GLY A 469 -0.47 13.04 4.62
CA GLY A 469 -0.22 13.85 3.44
C GLY A 469 0.14 13.01 2.21
N SER A 470 0.17 13.68 1.06
CA SER A 470 0.57 13.14 -0.23
C SER A 470 1.60 14.06 -0.86
N ILE A 471 2.60 13.50 -1.56
CA ILE A 471 3.68 14.24 -2.20
C ILE A 471 3.85 13.70 -3.62
N ALA A 472 4.09 14.57 -4.60
CA ALA A 472 4.41 14.18 -5.97
C ALA A 472 5.52 15.06 -6.56
N TYR A 473 6.47 14.45 -7.24
CA TYR A 473 7.40 15.14 -8.14
C TYR A 473 6.71 15.49 -9.46
N ILE A 474 6.91 16.70 -9.97
CA ILE A 474 6.22 17.16 -11.20
C ILE A 474 7.18 17.69 -12.27
N GLY A 475 8.46 17.29 -12.22
CA GLY A 475 9.49 17.73 -13.16
C GLY A 475 10.13 19.08 -12.78
N ASN A 476 11.25 19.39 -13.40
CA ASN A 476 12.01 20.63 -13.24
C ASN A 476 12.31 21.00 -11.78
N HIS A 477 12.67 20.02 -10.95
CA HIS A 477 12.92 20.19 -9.52
C HIS A 477 11.73 20.78 -8.73
N GLN A 478 10.51 20.69 -9.27
CA GLN A 478 9.30 21.11 -8.58
C GLN A 478 8.64 19.91 -7.92
N VAL A 479 8.25 20.10 -6.67
CA VAL A 479 7.49 19.12 -5.89
C VAL A 479 6.24 19.78 -5.35
N VAL A 480 5.13 19.03 -5.41
CA VAL A 480 3.88 19.40 -4.77
C VAL A 480 3.60 18.49 -3.58
N ALA A 481 3.02 19.05 -2.53
CA ALA A 481 2.59 18.29 -1.36
C ALA A 481 1.27 18.81 -0.83
N HIS A 482 0.37 17.88 -0.48
CA HIS A 482 -0.86 18.17 0.26
C HIS A 482 -0.73 17.47 1.62
N LEU A 483 -0.43 18.24 2.66
CA LEU A 483 -0.22 17.77 4.03
C LEU A 483 -1.42 18.20 4.91
N PRO A 484 -1.63 17.60 6.09
CA PRO A 484 -2.80 17.89 6.93
C PRO A 484 -3.04 19.37 7.28
N PHE A 485 -2.00 20.19 7.29
CA PHE A 485 -2.08 21.62 7.66
C PHE A 485 -1.35 22.54 6.68
N LEU A 486 -0.83 22.01 5.57
CA LEU A 486 0.06 22.75 4.67
C LEU A 486 -0.04 22.21 3.25
N GLU A 487 -0.08 23.12 2.28
CA GLU A 487 0.10 22.81 0.87
C GLU A 487 1.44 23.38 0.39
N ILE A 488 2.15 22.62 -0.45
CA ILE A 488 3.38 23.03 -1.12
C ILE A 488 3.12 22.96 -2.62
N THR A 489 3.32 24.07 -3.33
CA THR A 489 3.19 24.18 -4.78
C THR A 489 4.53 24.60 -5.40
N GLY A 490 5.50 23.69 -5.40
CA GLY A 490 6.84 23.94 -5.93
C GLY A 490 7.68 24.90 -5.08
N GLY A 491 8.67 25.53 -5.72
CA GLY A 491 9.61 26.45 -5.10
C GLY A 491 11.00 25.84 -4.89
N LEU A 492 11.98 26.71 -4.62
CA LEU A 492 13.42 26.37 -4.57
C LEU A 492 13.75 25.22 -3.61
N PHE A 493 13.04 25.13 -2.48
CA PHE A 493 13.29 24.11 -1.46
C PHE A 493 12.37 22.90 -1.54
N SER A 494 11.40 22.88 -2.46
CA SER A 494 10.39 21.80 -2.56
C SER A 494 11.02 20.44 -2.86
N PHE A 495 12.02 20.39 -3.75
CA PHE A 495 12.76 19.16 -4.03
C PHE A 495 13.65 18.70 -2.89
N THR A 496 14.24 19.63 -2.13
CA THR A 496 14.99 19.29 -0.91
C THR A 496 14.05 18.68 0.13
N PHE A 497 12.87 19.26 0.33
CA PHE A 497 11.83 18.70 1.20
C PHE A 497 11.46 17.25 0.79
N TRP A 498 11.21 17.01 -0.50
CA TRP A 498 10.95 15.68 -1.04
C TRP A 498 12.06 14.68 -0.69
N LYS A 499 13.33 15.06 -0.88
CA LYS A 499 14.48 14.21 -0.55
C LYS A 499 14.53 13.85 0.93
N MET A 500 14.27 14.83 1.80
CA MET A 500 14.27 14.64 3.25
C MET A 500 13.15 13.73 3.71
N VAL A 501 11.97 13.80 3.09
CA VAL A 501 10.87 12.87 3.39
C VAL A 501 11.23 11.45 2.94
N TYR A 502 11.62 11.28 1.68
CA TYR A 502 11.84 9.94 1.13
C TYR A 502 13.02 9.21 1.76
N ILE A 503 14.12 9.89 2.10
CA ILE A 503 15.24 9.25 2.79
C ILE A 503 14.84 8.70 4.17
N GLN A 504 13.94 9.36 4.89
CA GLN A 504 13.42 8.87 6.17
C GLN A 504 12.49 7.67 6.00
N LEU A 505 11.75 7.61 4.89
CA LEU A 505 10.81 6.53 4.60
C LEU A 505 11.50 5.23 4.15
N LEU A 506 12.70 5.31 3.58
CA LEU A 506 13.51 4.13 3.20
C LEU A 506 13.77 3.22 4.40
N LEU A 507 13.66 1.89 4.18
CA LEU A 507 13.66 0.87 5.22
C LEU A 507 15.03 0.64 5.87
N THR A 508 16.12 0.71 5.09
CA THR A 508 17.46 0.39 5.58
C THR A 508 18.46 1.51 5.30
N TRP A 509 19.54 1.53 6.08
CA TRP A 509 20.67 2.41 5.84
C TRP A 509 21.36 2.17 4.50
N ARG A 510 21.32 0.94 3.98
CA ARG A 510 21.87 0.62 2.64
C ARG A 510 21.14 1.40 1.55
N SER A 511 19.81 1.38 1.55
CA SER A 511 19.03 2.14 0.56
C SER A 511 19.15 3.65 0.76
N ARG A 512 19.23 4.12 2.02
CA ARG A 512 19.47 5.55 2.32
C ARG A 512 20.82 6.03 1.77
N PHE A 513 21.87 5.24 1.96
CA PHE A 513 23.18 5.55 1.42
C PHE A 513 23.17 5.55 -0.12
N ALA A 514 22.58 4.52 -0.74
CA ALA A 514 22.43 4.45 -2.19
C ALA A 514 21.64 5.66 -2.75
N PHE A 515 20.58 6.09 -2.06
CA PHE A 515 19.79 7.27 -2.44
C PHE A 515 20.63 8.55 -2.46
N ILE A 516 21.45 8.78 -1.43
CA ILE A 516 22.37 9.93 -1.38
C ILE A 516 23.39 9.85 -2.52
N MET A 517 24.01 8.69 -2.71
CA MET A 517 25.05 8.49 -3.72
C MET A 517 24.52 8.67 -5.14
N ASP A 518 23.31 8.22 -5.44
CA ASP A 518 22.71 8.41 -6.76
C ASP A 518 22.48 9.90 -7.06
N PHE A 519 22.00 10.69 -6.09
CA PHE A 519 21.86 12.14 -6.27
C PHE A 519 23.19 12.87 -6.44
N LEU A 520 24.22 12.47 -5.68
CA LEU A 520 25.57 13.00 -5.86
C LEU A 520 26.10 12.67 -7.26
N ARG A 521 25.96 11.41 -7.69
CA ARG A 521 26.36 10.96 -9.03
C ARG A 521 25.66 11.78 -10.13
N ILE A 522 24.34 11.97 -10.06
CA ILE A 522 23.60 12.78 -11.05
C ILE A 522 24.12 14.22 -11.08
N LYS A 523 24.41 14.81 -9.92
CA LYS A 523 24.89 16.19 -9.85
C LYS A 523 26.20 16.38 -10.61
N PHE A 524 27.13 15.43 -10.50
CA PHE A 524 28.45 15.52 -11.12
C PHE A 524 28.53 14.93 -12.53
N PHE A 525 27.83 13.82 -12.80
CA PHE A 525 27.99 13.04 -14.03
C PHE A 525 26.73 12.98 -14.90
N GLY A 526 25.59 13.44 -14.38
CA GLY A 526 24.29 13.28 -15.04
C GLY A 526 23.72 11.87 -14.90
N ARG A 527 22.62 11.61 -15.60
CA ARG A 527 21.97 10.29 -15.60
C ARG A 527 22.74 9.32 -16.52
N PRO A 528 22.86 8.03 -16.16
CA PRO A 528 23.56 7.07 -17.00
C PRO A 528 22.83 6.86 -18.34
N PHE A 529 23.55 6.32 -19.34
CA PHE A 529 22.96 5.81 -20.60
C PHE A 529 23.22 4.30 -20.78
N THR A 530 23.77 3.65 -19.75
CA THR A 530 23.82 2.19 -19.68
C THR A 530 22.41 1.63 -19.55
N LYS A 531 22.16 0.54 -20.27
CA LYS A 531 20.87 -0.16 -20.34
C LYS A 531 20.81 -1.26 -19.30
#